data_AF-E9GDX2-F1
#
_entry.id   AF-E9GDX2-F1
#
_cell.length_a   1.000
_cell.length_b   1.000
_cell.length_c   1.000
_cell.angle_alpha   90.00
_cell.angle_beta   90.00
_cell.angle_gamma   90.00
#
_symmetry.space_group_name_H-M   'P 1'
#
loop_
_entity.id
_entity.type
_entity.pdbx_description
1 polymer ?
#
loop_
_entity_poly.entity_id
_entity_poly.type
_entity_poly.pdbx_seq_one_letter_code
_entity_poly.pdbx_strand_id
1 'polypeptide(L)'
;MSYLILPYLILVVWFTISIRGSYSTPNPLNGQHLRVIWTLWKGNPKGLLGPLKGGVLLEYLSARLNFTYEMVRVTEYRLEPTEKGRGLFNYLWDRQSDLLVHDTVPTFQNNKIVDLTLPWIYDHFAFLIAVSDETANINAVVKPFQWPIWLGLGVSIVCVIAVLNLMQRYLEYRSVIETPSRSNDNPPTEKIVNKGGTGKQYLYVFGNLLSQGGPCPSKRLPYRLVAGVWTLAAFIFVQAYTSTLFTYVVTPIHHPLINSVYDIINSNDINLLVKEEGFVNILLSTNNETGLYRALRARLDSFPKSRCKVVSDCISLITPESTNVYVDANVYLKDEIRKNFRKTGTCNFELAKEKFIGATASLALSKNSPYTQTISQGILELQQIGLVDHWDSWFRPMPPQCNGKPRSGNKKKKQLPLSLKNLSGTFLVLLAGLGLSLVAFLVENIISIPERGRRFRANKFQPEPNNLIEKE
;
A
#
# COMPACT_ATOMS: atom_id res chain seq x y z
N MET A 1 -1.07 -53.51 -47.31
CA MET A 1 -1.23 -52.39 -46.36
C MET A 1 -2.56 -52.53 -45.60
N SER A 2 -2.90 -53.72 -45.09
CA SER A 2 -4.28 -54.03 -44.64
C SER A 2 -4.35 -54.73 -43.27
N TYR A 3 -3.21 -54.97 -42.61
CA TYR A 3 -3.16 -55.68 -41.31
C TYR A 3 -3.05 -54.76 -40.08
N LEU A 4 -3.01 -53.43 -40.28
CA LEU A 4 -2.86 -52.44 -39.19
C LEU A 4 -4.17 -51.73 -38.81
N ILE A 5 -5.25 -51.93 -39.57
CA ILE A 5 -6.52 -51.20 -39.36
C ILE A 5 -7.40 -51.87 -38.28
N LEU A 6 -7.36 -53.21 -38.18
CA LEU A 6 -8.16 -53.97 -37.23
C LEU A 6 -7.80 -53.70 -35.75
N PRO A 7 -6.53 -53.67 -35.31
CA PRO A 7 -6.20 -53.39 -33.91
C PRO A 7 -6.46 -51.93 -33.53
N TYR A 8 -6.36 -50.99 -34.48
CA TYR A 8 -6.66 -49.57 -34.25
C TYR A 8 -8.16 -49.32 -34.04
N LEU A 9 -9.01 -50.00 -34.83
CA LEU A 9 -10.46 -49.97 -34.65
C LEU A 9 -10.89 -50.57 -33.30
N ILE A 10 -10.26 -51.68 -32.87
CA ILE A 10 -10.57 -52.28 -31.57
C ILE A 10 -10.14 -51.35 -30.42
N LEU A 11 -9.00 -50.68 -30.51
CA LEU A 11 -8.54 -49.68 -29.53
C LEU A 11 -9.45 -48.45 -29.48
N VAL A 12 -9.90 -47.93 -30.62
CA VAL A 12 -10.83 -46.79 -30.70
C VAL A 12 -12.22 -47.19 -30.20
N VAL A 13 -12.69 -48.41 -30.49
CA VAL A 13 -13.95 -48.94 -29.97
C VAL A 13 -13.85 -49.19 -28.46
N TRP A 14 -12.73 -49.68 -27.94
CA TRP A 14 -12.49 -49.80 -26.49
C TRP A 14 -12.40 -48.45 -25.80
N PHE A 15 -11.72 -47.46 -26.39
CA PHE A 15 -11.67 -46.09 -25.85
C PHE A 15 -13.04 -45.41 -25.87
N THR A 16 -13.82 -45.60 -26.93
CA THR A 16 -15.17 -45.01 -27.04
C THR A 16 -16.19 -45.73 -26.15
N ILE A 17 -16.05 -47.04 -25.92
CA ILE A 17 -16.86 -47.79 -24.94
C ILE A 17 -16.46 -47.43 -23.51
N SER A 18 -15.16 -47.25 -23.23
CA SER A 18 -14.68 -46.87 -21.89
C SER A 18 -15.07 -45.43 -21.51
N ILE A 19 -15.18 -44.51 -22.49
CA ILE A 19 -15.67 -43.14 -22.26
C ILE A 19 -17.22 -43.08 -22.13
N ARG A 20 -17.96 -44.09 -22.61
CA ARG A 20 -19.42 -44.17 -22.44
C ARG A 20 -19.88 -44.71 -21.09
N GLY A 21 -18.94 -45.13 -20.24
CA GLY A 21 -19.18 -45.32 -18.81
C GLY A 21 -19.28 -43.98 -18.07
N SER A 22 -20.16 -43.08 -18.52
CA SER A 22 -20.64 -42.02 -17.65
C SER A 22 -21.44 -42.74 -16.56
N TYR A 23 -20.84 -42.98 -15.40
CA TYR A 23 -21.57 -43.31 -14.20
C TYR A 23 -22.63 -42.21 -14.04
N SER A 24 -23.86 -42.46 -14.48
CA SER A 24 -24.98 -41.59 -14.14
C SER A 24 -25.07 -41.68 -12.62
N THR A 25 -24.53 -40.69 -11.92
CA THR A 25 -24.73 -40.60 -10.49
C THR A 25 -26.24 -40.57 -10.29
N PRO A 26 -26.81 -41.51 -9.51
CA PRO A 26 -28.24 -41.48 -9.26
C PRO A 26 -28.58 -40.10 -8.70
N ASN A 27 -29.56 -39.44 -9.30
CA ASN A 27 -30.02 -38.13 -8.88
C ASN A 27 -31.26 -38.29 -7.97
N PRO A 28 -31.09 -38.44 -6.65
CA PRO A 28 -32.19 -38.60 -5.69
C PRO A 28 -33.10 -37.36 -5.58
N LEU A 29 -32.67 -36.21 -6.11
CA LEU A 29 -33.42 -34.95 -6.08
C LEU A 29 -34.39 -34.79 -7.24
N ASN A 30 -34.31 -35.64 -8.26
CA ASN A 30 -35.13 -35.52 -9.45
C ASN A 30 -36.63 -35.63 -9.10
N GLY A 31 -37.40 -34.57 -9.38
CA GLY A 31 -38.83 -34.48 -9.10
C GLY A 31 -39.19 -34.21 -7.62
N GLN A 32 -38.22 -34.01 -6.74
CA GLN A 32 -38.46 -33.72 -5.33
C GLN A 32 -38.89 -32.27 -5.10
N HIS A 33 -39.57 -32.01 -3.98
CA HIS A 33 -39.92 -30.68 -3.50
C HIS A 33 -39.20 -30.40 -2.17
N LEU A 34 -38.38 -29.35 -2.11
CA LEU A 34 -37.58 -29.01 -0.93
C LEU A 34 -38.09 -27.75 -0.23
N ARG A 35 -38.08 -27.77 1.10
CA ARG A 35 -38.24 -26.56 1.92
C ARG A 35 -36.88 -25.92 2.14
N VAL A 36 -36.76 -24.66 1.71
CA VAL A 36 -35.49 -23.93 1.73
C VAL A 36 -35.57 -22.74 2.66
N ILE A 37 -34.67 -22.67 3.63
CA ILE A 37 -34.47 -21.47 4.43
C ILE A 37 -33.33 -20.65 3.80
N TRP A 38 -33.61 -19.37 3.54
CA TRP A 38 -32.58 -18.39 3.18
C TRP A 38 -32.73 -17.14 4.03
N THR A 39 -31.85 -16.99 5.01
CA THR A 39 -31.85 -15.90 6.01
C THR A 39 -31.81 -14.48 5.45
N LEU A 40 -31.31 -14.29 4.23
CA LEU A 40 -31.17 -12.98 3.58
C LEU A 40 -32.33 -12.66 2.62
N TRP A 41 -33.31 -13.55 2.49
CA TRP A 41 -34.46 -13.36 1.62
C TRP A 41 -35.45 -12.34 2.20
N LYS A 42 -35.76 -11.27 1.43
CA LYS A 42 -36.70 -10.20 1.83
C LYS A 42 -38.03 -10.17 1.04
N GLY A 43 -38.42 -11.25 0.37
CA GLY A 43 -39.81 -11.42 -0.08
C GLY A 43 -40.24 -10.89 -1.46
N ASN A 44 -39.33 -10.52 -2.38
CA ASN A 44 -39.66 -10.15 -3.77
C ASN A 44 -39.18 -11.25 -4.78
N PRO A 45 -39.70 -11.34 -6.03
CA PRO A 45 -39.59 -12.57 -6.83
C PRO A 45 -38.13 -12.92 -7.07
N LYS A 46 -37.80 -14.21 -6.94
CA LYS A 46 -36.48 -14.82 -7.18
C LYS A 46 -35.27 -13.89 -6.85
N GLY A 47 -35.20 -13.43 -5.60
CA GLY A 47 -33.96 -13.54 -4.83
C GLY A 47 -32.71 -12.80 -5.34
N LEU A 48 -32.79 -11.50 -5.65
CA LEU A 48 -31.63 -10.71 -6.08
C LEU A 48 -30.93 -9.89 -4.98
N LEU A 49 -31.30 -9.99 -3.69
CA LEU A 49 -30.65 -9.24 -2.60
C LEU A 49 -29.80 -10.14 -1.70
N GLY A 50 -28.51 -9.82 -1.58
CA GLY A 50 -27.58 -10.46 -0.64
C GLY A 50 -26.12 -10.46 -1.11
N PRO A 51 -25.15 -10.67 -0.18
CA PRO A 51 -23.74 -10.75 -0.46
C PRO A 51 -23.31 -11.93 -1.33
N LEU A 52 -24.20 -12.83 -1.66
CA LEU A 52 -24.15 -13.67 -2.83
C LEU A 52 -25.61 -13.99 -3.11
N LYS A 53 -26.04 -13.88 -4.37
CA LYS A 53 -27.44 -14.06 -4.75
C LYS A 53 -27.75 -15.54 -4.70
N GLY A 54 -27.92 -16.07 -3.49
CA GLY A 54 -28.29 -17.46 -3.21
C GLY A 54 -29.52 -17.90 -3.99
N GLY A 55 -30.39 -16.98 -4.39
CA GLY A 55 -31.47 -17.23 -5.33
C GLY A 55 -31.00 -17.72 -6.71
N VAL A 56 -29.96 -17.12 -7.29
CA VAL A 56 -29.40 -17.54 -8.60
C VAL A 56 -28.70 -18.89 -8.48
N LEU A 57 -27.96 -19.11 -7.38
CA LEU A 57 -27.39 -20.42 -7.07
C LEU A 57 -28.48 -21.49 -6.96
N LEU A 58 -29.53 -21.21 -6.19
CA LEU A 58 -30.63 -22.14 -5.96
C LEU A 58 -31.43 -22.38 -7.24
N GLU A 59 -31.65 -21.36 -8.06
CA GLU A 59 -32.29 -21.49 -9.37
C GLU A 59 -31.47 -22.36 -10.31
N TYR A 60 -30.15 -22.14 -10.37
CA TYR A 60 -29.24 -23.01 -11.13
C TYR A 60 -29.29 -24.47 -10.66
N LEU A 61 -29.18 -24.70 -9.34
CA LEU A 61 -29.24 -26.04 -8.77
C LEU A 61 -30.60 -26.70 -9.04
N SER A 62 -31.70 -25.96 -8.91
CA SER A 62 -33.05 -26.46 -9.16
C SER A 62 -33.24 -26.90 -10.61
N ALA A 63 -32.73 -26.12 -11.57
CA ALA A 63 -32.80 -26.44 -13.00
C ALA A 63 -31.87 -27.61 -13.36
N ARG A 64 -30.66 -27.66 -12.77
CA ARG A 64 -29.65 -28.69 -13.06
C ARG A 64 -29.97 -30.06 -12.47
N LEU A 65 -30.52 -30.08 -11.26
CA LEU A 65 -30.86 -31.29 -10.50
C LEU A 65 -32.36 -31.64 -10.58
N ASN A 66 -33.16 -30.82 -11.27
CA ASN A 66 -34.58 -31.01 -11.53
C ASN A 66 -35.43 -31.20 -10.26
N PHE A 67 -35.24 -30.31 -9.27
CA PHE A 67 -36.08 -30.26 -8.06
C PHE A 67 -36.87 -28.94 -8.01
N THR A 68 -37.95 -28.94 -7.26
CA THR A 68 -38.74 -27.74 -6.95
C THR A 68 -38.54 -27.33 -5.49
N TYR A 69 -38.77 -26.07 -5.16
CA TYR A 69 -38.56 -25.60 -3.79
C TYR A 69 -39.56 -24.54 -3.37
N GLU A 70 -39.79 -24.47 -2.06
CA GLU A 70 -40.51 -23.38 -1.40
C GLU A 70 -39.63 -22.68 -0.36
N MET A 71 -39.85 -21.38 -0.17
CA MET A 71 -39.06 -20.56 0.75
C MET A 71 -39.73 -20.50 2.12
N VAL A 72 -39.04 -20.99 3.15
CA VAL A 72 -39.48 -20.89 4.55
C VAL A 72 -38.89 -19.61 5.16
N ARG A 73 -39.76 -18.75 5.69
CA ARG A 73 -39.35 -17.52 6.39
C ARG A 73 -38.94 -17.83 7.82
N VAL A 74 -37.81 -17.26 8.23
CA VAL A 74 -37.30 -17.32 9.60
C VAL A 74 -36.90 -15.93 10.05
N THR A 75 -36.99 -15.69 11.36
CA THR A 75 -36.60 -14.43 12.00
C THR A 75 -35.20 -14.51 12.61
N GLU A 76 -34.69 -15.72 12.81
CA GLU A 76 -33.42 -15.99 13.45
C GLU A 76 -32.25 -15.84 12.47
N TYR A 77 -31.13 -15.32 12.96
CA TYR A 77 -29.89 -15.16 12.18
C TYR A 77 -28.73 -16.03 12.69
N ARG A 78 -28.90 -16.63 13.86
CA ARG A 78 -27.86 -17.43 14.52
C ARG A 78 -27.95 -18.89 14.08
N LEU A 79 -26.80 -19.47 13.76
CA LEU A 79 -26.71 -20.87 13.32
C LEU A 79 -27.02 -21.86 14.44
N GLU A 80 -26.32 -21.74 15.56
CA GLU A 80 -26.45 -22.65 16.70
C GLU A 80 -27.51 -22.17 17.72
N PRO A 81 -28.24 -23.12 18.36
CA PRO A 81 -29.16 -22.79 19.44
C PRO A 81 -28.43 -22.22 20.66
N THR A 82 -29.12 -21.40 21.43
CA THR A 82 -28.66 -20.89 22.74
C THR A 82 -29.67 -21.29 23.80
N GLU A 83 -29.30 -21.26 25.09
CA GLU A 83 -30.22 -21.52 26.21
C GLU A 83 -31.51 -20.68 26.18
N LYS A 84 -31.49 -19.51 25.52
CA LYS A 84 -32.61 -18.56 25.44
C LYS A 84 -33.30 -18.49 24.08
N GLY A 85 -32.88 -19.27 23.07
CA GLY A 85 -33.43 -19.12 21.71
C GLY A 85 -33.06 -20.22 20.72
N ARG A 86 -33.92 -20.42 19.72
CA ARG A 86 -33.77 -21.41 18.65
C ARG A 86 -32.72 -20.94 17.62
N GLY A 87 -31.90 -21.86 17.11
CA GLY A 87 -30.94 -21.59 16.03
C GLY A 87 -31.45 -22.08 14.67
N LEU A 88 -30.78 -21.69 13.59
CA LEU A 88 -31.12 -22.11 12.22
C LEU A 88 -30.97 -23.63 12.03
N PHE A 89 -30.01 -24.26 12.70
CA PHE A 89 -29.84 -25.71 12.64
C PHE A 89 -30.99 -26.50 13.26
N ASN A 90 -31.76 -25.91 14.18
CA ASN A 90 -32.95 -26.56 14.73
C ASN A 90 -33.99 -26.82 13.63
N TYR A 91 -34.14 -25.93 12.64
CA TYR A 91 -35.09 -26.16 11.56
C TYR A 91 -34.73 -27.36 10.68
N LEU A 92 -33.43 -27.64 10.53
CA LEU A 92 -32.96 -28.85 9.85
C LEU A 92 -33.17 -30.10 10.71
N TRP A 93 -32.95 -29.99 12.03
CA TRP A 93 -33.16 -31.07 12.99
C TRP A 93 -34.64 -31.48 13.08
N ASP A 94 -35.51 -30.48 13.20
CA ASP A 94 -36.96 -30.64 13.36
C ASP A 94 -37.67 -30.96 12.04
N ARG A 95 -36.91 -31.18 10.96
CA ARG A 95 -37.39 -31.41 9.59
C ARG A 95 -38.42 -30.38 9.15
N GLN A 96 -38.20 -29.12 9.52
CA GLN A 96 -39.00 -27.97 9.06
C GLN A 96 -38.38 -27.35 7.80
N SER A 97 -37.11 -27.64 7.53
CA SER A 97 -36.37 -27.26 6.33
C SER A 97 -35.52 -28.42 5.87
N ASP A 98 -35.39 -28.58 4.55
CA ASP A 98 -34.61 -29.65 3.93
C ASP A 98 -33.24 -29.14 3.45
N LEU A 99 -33.15 -27.84 3.11
CA LEU A 99 -31.92 -27.15 2.72
C LEU A 99 -31.83 -25.76 3.35
N LEU A 100 -30.70 -25.46 3.98
CA LEU A 100 -30.37 -24.15 4.53
C LEU A 100 -29.34 -23.46 3.63
N VAL A 101 -29.82 -22.44 2.90
CA VAL A 101 -28.97 -21.55 2.10
C VAL A 101 -28.50 -20.41 3.00
N HIS A 102 -27.43 -20.67 3.73
CA HIS A 102 -26.74 -19.69 4.57
C HIS A 102 -25.24 -19.94 4.47
N ASP A 103 -24.43 -18.88 4.63
CA ASP A 103 -22.97 -18.97 4.55
C ASP A 103 -22.40 -19.66 5.80
N THR A 104 -22.54 -20.98 5.83
CA THR A 104 -22.15 -21.79 6.98
C THR A 104 -20.69 -22.19 6.83
N VAL A 105 -19.85 -21.74 7.77
CA VAL A 105 -18.44 -22.14 7.79
C VAL A 105 -18.35 -23.62 8.22
N PRO A 106 -17.68 -24.49 7.43
CA PRO A 106 -17.53 -25.89 7.78
C PRO A 106 -16.53 -26.03 8.92
N THR A 107 -17.05 -26.22 10.14
CA THR A 107 -16.28 -26.56 11.33
C THR A 107 -16.56 -27.99 11.75
N PHE A 108 -15.67 -28.55 12.57
CA PHE A 108 -15.89 -29.87 13.18
C PHE A 108 -17.20 -29.93 13.98
N GLN A 109 -17.52 -28.85 14.72
CA GLN A 109 -18.75 -28.75 15.51
C GLN A 109 -20.00 -28.75 14.61
N ASN A 110 -20.02 -27.92 13.56
CA ASN A 110 -21.14 -27.85 12.62
C ASN A 110 -21.34 -29.18 11.89
N ASN A 111 -20.27 -29.78 11.38
CA ASN A 111 -20.35 -31.04 10.62
C ASN A 111 -20.79 -32.25 11.46
N LYS A 112 -20.67 -32.16 12.79
CA LYS A 112 -21.21 -33.18 13.71
C LYS A 112 -22.75 -33.13 13.78
N ILE A 113 -23.33 -31.95 13.62
CA ILE A 113 -24.77 -31.69 13.83
C ILE A 113 -25.54 -31.71 12.51
N VAL A 114 -24.97 -31.15 11.45
CA VAL A 114 -25.58 -31.05 10.11
C VAL A 114 -24.65 -31.66 9.06
N ASP A 115 -25.20 -31.99 7.90
CA ASP A 115 -24.38 -32.33 6.73
C ASP A 115 -24.12 -31.06 5.92
N LEU A 116 -22.85 -30.82 5.61
CA LEU A 116 -22.43 -29.66 4.85
C LEU A 116 -22.03 -30.08 3.44
N THR A 117 -22.43 -29.29 2.45
CA THR A 117 -22.01 -29.50 1.08
C THR A 117 -20.53 -29.15 0.89
N LEU A 118 -19.98 -29.50 -0.28
CA LEU A 118 -18.77 -28.84 -0.77
C LEU A 118 -18.95 -27.31 -0.69
N PRO A 119 -17.90 -26.57 -0.27
CA PRO A 119 -18.03 -25.13 -0.14
C PRO A 119 -18.30 -24.51 -1.50
N TRP A 120 -19.31 -23.67 -1.58
CA TRP A 120 -19.67 -22.97 -2.82
C TRP A 120 -18.91 -21.63 -2.94
N ILE A 121 -18.37 -21.13 -1.83
CA ILE A 121 -17.55 -19.91 -1.76
C ILE A 121 -16.23 -20.23 -1.07
N TYR A 122 -15.14 -19.80 -1.69
CA TYR A 122 -13.82 -19.71 -1.08
C TYR A 122 -13.50 -18.24 -0.84
N ASP A 123 -13.40 -17.85 0.43
CA ASP A 123 -13.12 -16.48 0.86
C ASP A 123 -12.08 -16.45 1.99
N HIS A 124 -11.94 -15.32 2.64
CA HIS A 124 -11.08 -15.10 3.78
C HIS A 124 -11.61 -13.95 4.62
N PHE A 125 -11.35 -14.01 5.93
CA PHE A 125 -11.50 -12.88 6.81
C PHE A 125 -10.42 -11.84 6.52
N ALA A 126 -10.82 -10.58 6.51
CA ALA A 126 -9.91 -9.44 6.39
C ALA A 126 -10.32 -8.37 7.40
N PHE A 127 -9.55 -7.30 7.46
CA PHE A 127 -9.83 -6.16 8.32
C PHE A 127 -10.28 -4.98 7.48
N LEU A 128 -11.35 -4.33 7.91
CA LEU A 128 -11.82 -3.07 7.37
C LEU A 128 -11.27 -1.93 8.22
N ILE A 129 -10.65 -0.97 7.55
CA ILE A 129 -10.05 0.22 8.15
C ILE A 129 -10.57 1.48 7.46
N ALA A 130 -10.50 2.61 8.15
CA ALA A 130 -10.70 3.90 7.52
C ALA A 130 -9.53 4.19 6.56
N VAL A 131 -9.83 4.79 5.41
CA VAL A 131 -8.81 5.33 4.53
C VAL A 131 -8.12 6.47 5.28
N SER A 132 -6.80 6.41 5.38
CA SER A 132 -6.02 7.44 6.07
C SER A 132 -5.87 8.71 5.22
N ASP A 133 -5.91 9.85 5.91
CA ASP A 133 -5.63 11.14 5.30
C ASP A 133 -4.20 11.18 4.73
N GLU A 134 -4.02 11.91 3.64
CA GLU A 134 -2.72 12.13 3.03
C GLU A 134 -1.78 12.83 4.03
N THR A 135 -0.81 12.08 4.57
CA THR A 135 0.21 12.63 5.45
C THR A 135 1.28 13.38 4.64
N ALA A 136 1.66 14.56 5.11
CA ALA A 136 2.75 15.32 4.51
C ALA A 136 4.08 14.55 4.67
N ASN A 137 4.69 14.15 3.56
CA ASN A 137 6.00 13.50 3.58
C ASN A 137 7.10 14.55 3.72
N ILE A 138 7.32 15.04 4.95
CA ILE A 138 8.36 16.04 5.27
C ILE A 138 9.75 15.52 4.83
N ASN A 139 9.96 14.20 4.87
CA ASN A 139 11.20 13.53 4.47
C ASN A 139 11.32 13.29 2.95
N ALA A 140 10.35 13.73 2.14
CA ALA A 140 10.35 13.54 0.68
C ALA A 140 11.60 14.10 -0.01
N VAL A 141 12.23 15.13 0.57
CA VAL A 141 13.42 15.78 0.01
C VAL A 141 14.67 14.89 0.07
N VAL A 142 14.76 14.01 1.07
CA VAL A 142 15.96 13.16 1.32
C VAL A 142 15.80 11.75 0.75
N LYS A 143 14.56 11.27 0.62
CA LYS A 143 14.20 9.95 0.06
C LYS A 143 14.64 9.64 -1.39
N PRO A 144 14.91 10.60 -2.30
CA PRO A 144 15.26 10.27 -3.69
C PRO A 144 16.51 9.41 -3.82
N PHE A 145 17.48 9.55 -2.91
CA PHE A 145 18.69 8.75 -2.89
C PHE A 145 18.84 8.01 -1.57
N GLN A 146 19.38 6.79 -1.66
CA GLN A 146 19.77 6.03 -0.47
C GLN A 146 21.00 6.66 0.19
N TRP A 147 21.16 6.44 1.50
CA TRP A 147 22.28 6.97 2.28
C TRP A 147 23.68 6.74 1.68
N PRO A 148 24.01 5.57 1.09
CA PRO A 148 25.31 5.38 0.44
C PRO A 148 25.58 6.31 -0.73
N ILE A 149 24.55 6.66 -1.51
CA ILE A 149 24.66 7.57 -2.66
C ILE A 149 24.92 9.00 -2.17
N TRP A 150 24.24 9.42 -1.10
CA TRP A 150 24.49 10.72 -0.46
C TRP A 150 25.93 10.85 0.03
N LEU A 151 26.45 9.80 0.69
CA LEU A 151 27.84 9.78 1.15
C LEU A 151 28.82 9.79 -0.03
N GLY A 152 28.56 8.98 -1.06
CA GLY A 152 29.37 8.96 -2.28
C GLY A 152 29.40 10.31 -3.00
N LEU A 153 28.27 11.02 -3.05
CA LEU A 153 28.19 12.38 -3.61
C LEU A 153 29.05 13.35 -2.80
N GLY A 154 28.97 13.32 -1.47
CA GLY A 154 29.79 14.16 -0.60
C GLY A 154 31.29 13.93 -0.78
N VAL A 155 31.73 12.67 -0.83
CA VAL A 155 33.13 12.31 -1.09
C VAL A 155 33.57 12.79 -2.49
N SER A 156 32.73 12.58 -3.50
CA SER A 156 33.01 13.02 -4.88
C SER A 156 33.21 14.54 -4.99
N ILE A 157 32.35 15.33 -4.31
CA ILE A 157 32.47 16.80 -4.27
C ILE A 157 33.85 17.21 -3.70
N VAL A 158 34.25 16.64 -2.56
CA VAL A 158 35.55 16.95 -1.93
C VAL A 158 36.71 16.55 -2.85
N CYS A 159 36.66 15.37 -3.45
CA CYS A 159 37.67 14.89 -4.39
C CYS A 159 37.81 15.82 -5.59
N VAL A 160 36.70 16.25 -6.21
CA VAL A 160 36.73 17.14 -7.39
C VAL A 160 37.24 18.52 -7.02
N ILE A 161 36.83 19.08 -5.87
CA ILE A 161 37.37 20.35 -5.37
C ILE A 161 38.89 20.23 -5.17
N ALA A 162 39.37 19.13 -4.58
CA ALA A 162 40.80 18.91 -4.36
C ALA A 162 41.57 18.79 -5.69
N VAL A 163 41.07 18.02 -6.66
CA VAL A 163 41.69 17.86 -7.98
C VAL A 163 41.73 19.19 -8.74
N LEU A 164 40.63 19.95 -8.77
CA LEU A 164 40.60 21.26 -9.44
C LEU A 164 41.54 22.27 -8.77
N ASN A 165 41.66 22.24 -7.43
CA ASN A 165 42.63 23.06 -6.71
C ASN A 165 44.08 22.69 -7.03
N LEU A 166 44.40 21.39 -7.03
CA LEU A 166 45.72 20.88 -7.36
C LEU A 166 46.10 21.23 -8.81
N MET A 167 45.17 21.04 -9.75
CA MET A 167 45.38 21.41 -11.15
C MET A 167 45.59 22.91 -11.30
N GLN A 168 44.80 23.76 -10.63
CA GLN A 168 44.99 25.20 -10.70
C GLN A 168 46.38 25.59 -10.16
N ARG A 169 46.78 25.06 -9.01
CA ARG A 169 48.10 25.33 -8.42
C ARG A 169 49.24 24.85 -9.32
N TYR A 170 49.10 23.68 -9.94
CA TYR A 170 50.07 23.17 -10.93
C TYR A 170 50.16 24.08 -12.16
N LEU A 171 49.01 24.54 -12.68
CA LEU A 171 48.97 25.41 -13.85
C LEU A 171 49.54 26.81 -13.56
N GLU A 172 49.30 27.36 -12.38
CA GLU A 172 49.91 28.59 -11.88
C GLU A 172 51.43 28.44 -11.74
N TYR A 173 51.89 27.38 -11.07
CA TYR A 173 53.33 27.07 -10.94
C TYR A 173 54.03 26.96 -12.30
N ARG A 174 53.43 26.20 -13.24
CA ARG A 174 53.95 26.08 -14.61
C ARG A 174 53.97 27.40 -15.36
N SER A 175 52.94 28.24 -15.18
CA SER A 175 52.89 29.56 -15.83
C SER A 175 53.99 30.50 -15.37
N VAL A 176 54.44 30.38 -14.12
CA VAL A 176 55.55 31.16 -13.58
C VAL A 176 56.89 30.69 -14.16
N ILE A 177 57.07 29.38 -14.33
CA ILE A 177 58.30 28.80 -14.91
C ILE A 177 58.42 29.09 -16.40
N GLU A 178 57.31 29.07 -17.14
CA GLU A 178 57.30 29.31 -18.59
C GLU A 178 57.38 30.80 -18.96
N THR A 179 57.17 31.74 -18.03
CA THR A 179 57.42 33.16 -18.27
C THR A 179 58.89 33.49 -18.02
N PRO A 180 59.71 33.80 -19.05
CA PRO A 180 61.05 34.31 -18.82
C PRO A 180 60.93 35.66 -18.12
N SER A 181 61.60 35.79 -16.98
CA SER A 181 61.66 37.01 -16.20
C SER A 181 62.18 38.15 -17.08
N ARG A 182 61.28 39.00 -17.56
CA ARG A 182 61.64 40.32 -18.09
C ARG A 182 62.10 41.13 -16.88
N SER A 183 63.40 41.39 -16.83
CA SER A 183 64.08 42.14 -15.77
C SER A 183 63.39 43.49 -15.57
N ASN A 184 62.61 43.63 -14.48
CA ASN A 184 62.56 44.82 -13.61
C ASN A 184 61.47 44.86 -12.52
N ASP A 185 60.61 43.85 -12.34
CA ASP A 185 59.58 43.93 -11.27
C ASP A 185 59.55 42.70 -10.35
N ASN A 186 60.03 42.89 -9.11
CA ASN A 186 59.90 42.09 -7.87
C ASN A 186 60.14 40.56 -7.98
N PRO A 187 60.60 39.87 -6.90
CA PRO A 187 60.79 38.43 -6.95
C PRO A 187 59.49 37.71 -7.35
N PRO A 188 59.56 36.67 -8.22
CA PRO A 188 58.39 35.97 -8.75
C PRO A 188 57.49 35.38 -7.64
N THR A 189 58.06 35.17 -6.45
CA THR A 189 57.39 34.70 -5.23
C THR A 189 56.29 35.65 -4.75
N GLU A 190 56.42 36.96 -4.91
CA GLU A 190 55.46 37.95 -4.40
C GLU A 190 54.21 38.06 -5.29
N LYS A 191 54.37 37.84 -6.61
CA LYS A 191 53.26 37.81 -7.59
C LYS A 191 52.40 36.54 -7.48
N ILE A 192 52.97 35.42 -7.03
CA ILE A 192 52.24 34.17 -6.76
C ILE A 192 51.32 34.34 -5.54
N VAL A 193 51.79 35.04 -4.50
CA VAL A 193 51.03 35.26 -3.25
C VAL A 193 49.84 36.20 -3.46
N ASN A 194 49.99 37.26 -4.26
CA ASN A 194 48.92 38.25 -4.48
C ASN A 194 47.87 37.86 -5.54
N LYS A 195 48.11 36.84 -6.36
CA LYS A 195 47.15 36.33 -7.37
C LYS A 195 46.57 34.95 -7.05
N GLY A 196 46.84 34.41 -5.86
CA GLY A 196 46.28 33.15 -5.37
C GLY A 196 44.80 33.26 -5.05
N GLY A 197 43.95 33.34 -6.08
CA GLY A 197 42.49 33.21 -5.97
C GLY A 197 42.05 31.77 -5.68
N THR A 198 42.73 31.07 -4.78
CA THR A 198 42.63 29.62 -4.49
C THR A 198 41.38 29.23 -3.70
N GLY A 199 40.29 29.98 -3.85
CA GLY A 199 39.08 29.82 -3.04
C GLY A 199 37.80 30.08 -3.82
N LYS A 200 37.78 29.82 -5.13
CA LYS A 200 36.56 29.99 -5.95
C LYS A 200 36.14 28.72 -6.70
N GLN A 201 36.94 27.64 -6.70
CA GLN A 201 36.56 26.42 -7.41
C GLN A 201 35.41 25.69 -6.72
N TYR A 202 35.26 25.80 -5.39
CA TYR A 202 34.10 25.21 -4.71
C TYR A 202 32.79 25.85 -5.18
N LEU A 203 32.75 27.16 -5.46
CA LEU A 203 31.57 27.83 -6.02
C LEU A 203 31.22 27.28 -7.41
N TYR A 204 32.23 26.95 -8.23
CA TYR A 204 31.99 26.30 -9.52
C TYR A 204 31.42 24.87 -9.34
N VAL A 205 31.97 24.09 -8.41
CA VAL A 205 31.51 22.72 -8.15
C VAL A 205 30.07 22.71 -7.63
N PHE A 206 29.75 23.54 -6.63
CA PHE A 206 28.39 23.70 -6.10
C PHE A 206 27.44 24.34 -7.11
N GLY A 207 27.87 25.34 -7.88
CA GLY A 207 27.05 26.00 -8.91
C GLY A 207 26.58 25.04 -10.00
N ASN A 208 27.44 24.10 -10.41
CA ASN A 208 27.04 23.03 -11.34
C ASN A 208 26.03 22.06 -10.71
N LEU A 209 26.19 21.71 -9.43
CA LEU A 209 25.26 20.83 -8.72
C LEU A 209 23.90 21.49 -8.47
N LEU A 210 23.86 22.82 -8.35
CA LEU A 210 22.64 23.61 -8.23
C LEU A 210 22.03 23.99 -9.59
N SER A 211 22.61 23.53 -10.70
CA SER A 211 22.22 23.90 -12.07
C SER A 211 22.23 25.40 -12.37
N GLN A 212 22.98 26.20 -11.59
CA GLN A 212 23.16 27.64 -11.81
C GLN A 212 24.38 27.92 -12.69
N GLY A 213 25.31 26.95 -12.79
CA GLY A 213 26.58 27.10 -13.47
C GLY A 213 27.55 28.00 -12.69
N GLY A 214 28.63 28.40 -13.36
CA GLY A 214 29.62 29.33 -12.79
C GLY A 214 30.76 29.61 -13.77
N PRO A 215 31.49 30.72 -13.58
CA PRO A 215 32.63 31.02 -14.45
C PRO A 215 33.76 30.01 -14.24
N CYS A 216 34.18 29.34 -15.30
CA CYS A 216 35.34 28.44 -15.27
C CYS A 216 36.62 29.22 -14.91
N PRO A 217 37.33 28.87 -13.83
CA PRO A 217 38.51 29.62 -13.38
C PRO A 217 39.68 29.67 -14.37
N SER A 218 39.84 28.64 -15.21
CA SER A 218 40.96 28.54 -16.15
C SER A 218 40.51 28.23 -17.58
N LYS A 219 41.17 28.86 -18.55
CA LYS A 219 40.93 28.67 -19.99
C LYS A 219 41.68 27.47 -20.59
N ARG A 220 42.58 26.83 -19.84
CA ARG A 220 43.44 25.74 -20.34
C ARG A 220 42.63 24.45 -20.55
N LEU A 221 42.90 23.74 -21.65
CA LEU A 221 42.18 22.54 -22.08
C LEU A 221 42.12 21.41 -21.03
N PRO A 222 43.22 20.99 -20.36
CA PRO A 222 43.16 19.88 -19.40
C PRO A 222 42.29 20.19 -18.17
N TYR A 223 42.26 21.44 -17.71
CA TYR A 223 41.38 21.86 -16.62
C TYR A 223 39.90 21.81 -17.05
N ARG A 224 39.60 22.25 -18.28
CA ARG A 224 38.24 22.22 -18.84
C ARG A 224 37.70 20.80 -19.04
N LEU A 225 38.56 19.82 -19.33
CA LEU A 225 38.14 18.42 -19.44
C LEU A 225 37.63 17.90 -18.10
N VAL A 226 38.41 18.08 -17.02
CA VAL A 226 37.99 17.64 -15.67
C VAL A 226 36.74 18.39 -15.21
N ALA A 227 36.71 19.72 -15.41
CA ALA A 227 35.53 20.53 -15.11
C ALA A 227 34.29 20.09 -15.91
N GLY A 228 34.47 19.71 -17.19
CA GLY A 228 33.38 19.22 -18.04
C GLY A 228 32.86 17.84 -17.63
N VAL A 229 33.75 16.92 -17.22
CA VAL A 229 33.35 15.62 -16.66
C VAL A 229 32.53 15.81 -15.38
N TRP A 230 32.97 16.72 -14.49
CA TRP A 230 32.18 17.08 -13.31
C TRP A 230 30.81 17.67 -13.68
N THR A 231 30.76 18.60 -14.63
CA THR A 231 29.49 19.21 -15.06
C THR A 231 28.52 18.15 -15.62
N LEU A 232 29.01 17.19 -16.41
CA LEU A 232 28.18 16.07 -16.90
C LEU A 232 27.68 15.18 -15.76
N ALA A 233 28.56 14.82 -14.82
CA ALA A 233 28.20 14.01 -13.66
C ALA A 233 27.15 14.74 -12.79
N ALA A 234 27.38 16.02 -12.46
CA ALA A 234 26.46 16.86 -11.71
C ALA A 234 25.09 16.95 -12.39
N PHE A 235 25.07 17.15 -13.72
CA PHE A 235 23.82 17.16 -14.49
C PHE A 235 23.06 15.84 -14.34
N ILE A 236 23.71 14.69 -14.52
CA ILE A 236 23.07 13.37 -14.37
C ILE A 236 22.48 13.19 -12.96
N PHE A 237 23.23 13.55 -11.92
CA PHE A 237 22.75 13.46 -10.55
C PHE A 237 21.54 14.35 -10.28
N VAL A 238 21.56 15.61 -10.75
CA VAL A 238 20.42 16.54 -10.59
C VAL A 238 19.19 16.02 -11.33
N GLN A 239 19.35 15.50 -12.55
CA GLN A 239 18.23 14.97 -13.32
C GLN A 239 17.64 13.70 -12.68
N ALA A 240 18.48 12.82 -12.13
CA ALA A 240 18.02 11.65 -11.38
C ALA A 240 17.28 12.06 -10.09
N TYR A 241 17.80 13.06 -9.37
CA TYR A 241 17.18 13.59 -8.16
C TYR A 241 15.81 14.21 -8.45
N THR A 242 15.72 15.11 -9.43
CA THR A 242 14.48 15.82 -9.79
C THR A 242 13.39 14.85 -10.28
N SER A 243 13.73 13.86 -11.10
CA SER A 243 12.79 12.86 -11.60
C SER A 243 12.21 11.99 -10.48
N THR A 244 13.06 11.58 -9.55
CA THR A 244 12.67 10.74 -8.42
C THR A 244 11.88 11.55 -7.39
N LEU A 245 12.31 12.77 -7.09
CA LEU A 245 11.58 13.70 -6.21
C LEU A 245 10.18 14.00 -6.76
N PHE A 246 10.05 14.28 -8.06
CA PHE A 246 8.75 14.52 -8.70
C PHE A 246 7.80 13.33 -8.50
N THR A 247 8.30 12.10 -8.65
CA THR A 247 7.52 10.88 -8.41
C THR A 247 7.06 10.78 -6.96
N TYR A 248 7.92 11.09 -5.98
CA TYR A 248 7.55 11.08 -4.56
C TYR A 248 6.58 12.19 -4.15
N VAL A 249 6.63 13.35 -4.81
CA VAL A 249 5.74 14.49 -4.53
C VAL A 249 4.35 14.29 -5.15
N VAL A 250 4.27 13.61 -6.29
CA VAL A 250 3.00 13.37 -7.02
C VAL A 250 2.30 12.10 -6.56
N THR A 251 3.02 11.12 -6.00
CA THR A 251 2.42 9.89 -5.50
C THR A 251 1.84 10.13 -4.11
N PRO A 252 0.51 10.07 -3.93
CA PRO A 252 -0.07 10.17 -2.60
C PRO A 252 0.39 8.96 -1.77
N ILE A 253 0.91 9.22 -0.59
CA ILE A 253 1.33 8.18 0.36
C ILE A 253 0.20 8.03 1.37
N HIS A 254 -0.44 6.88 1.34
CA HIS A 254 -1.38 6.46 2.37
C HIS A 254 -0.67 5.44 3.25
N HIS A 255 -0.55 5.76 4.53
CA HIS A 255 -0.12 4.80 5.54
C HIS A 255 -1.38 4.14 6.11
N PRO A 256 -1.68 2.88 5.77
CA PRO A 256 -2.84 2.21 6.33
C PRO A 256 -2.64 2.04 7.84
N LEU A 257 -3.74 2.08 8.59
CA LEU A 257 -3.72 1.92 10.06
C LEU A 257 -3.05 0.61 10.48
N ILE A 258 -3.31 -0.46 9.73
CA ILE A 258 -2.68 -1.78 9.90
C ILE A 258 -2.35 -2.40 8.55
N ASN A 259 -1.26 -3.14 8.50
CA ASN A 259 -0.95 -4.03 7.37
C ASN A 259 -1.26 -5.48 7.70
N SER A 260 -1.03 -5.87 8.96
CA SER A 260 -1.08 -7.23 9.47
C SER A 260 -1.94 -7.37 10.73
N VAL A 261 -2.35 -8.61 11.01
CA VAL A 261 -2.95 -9.00 12.31
C VAL A 261 -2.00 -8.70 13.47
N TYR A 262 -0.68 -8.84 13.25
CA TYR A 262 0.32 -8.60 14.29
C TYR A 262 0.38 -7.13 14.73
N ASP A 263 0.02 -6.19 13.85
CA ASP A 263 -0.02 -4.76 14.20
C ASP A 263 -1.09 -4.50 15.27
N ILE A 264 -2.22 -5.22 15.21
CA ILE A 264 -3.32 -5.15 16.20
C ILE A 264 -2.86 -5.71 17.56
N ILE A 265 -1.98 -6.72 17.54
CA ILE A 265 -1.49 -7.36 18.76
C ILE A 265 -0.37 -6.54 19.40
N ASN A 266 0.54 -6.03 18.60
CA ASN A 266 1.72 -5.31 19.07
C ASN A 266 1.40 -3.87 19.47
N SER A 267 0.39 -3.24 18.84
CA SER A 267 -0.06 -1.90 19.22
C SER A 267 -1.13 -1.96 20.31
N ASN A 268 -0.99 -1.13 21.34
CA ASN A 268 -1.99 -1.00 22.41
C ASN A 268 -3.16 -0.09 22.03
N ASP A 269 -2.99 0.74 21.00
CA ASP A 269 -3.95 1.80 20.67
C ASP A 269 -5.06 1.31 19.73
N ILE A 270 -4.92 0.11 19.16
CA ILE A 270 -5.83 -0.39 18.12
C ILE A 270 -6.93 -1.25 18.74
N ASN A 271 -8.18 -0.87 18.51
CA ASN A 271 -9.35 -1.59 18.99
C ASN A 271 -9.89 -2.53 17.90
N LEU A 272 -10.04 -3.81 18.24
CA LEU A 272 -10.67 -4.80 17.38
C LEU A 272 -12.18 -4.83 17.58
N LEU A 273 -12.93 -4.79 16.49
CA LEU A 273 -14.39 -4.87 16.46
C LEU A 273 -14.85 -6.15 15.76
N VAL A 274 -15.83 -6.84 16.35
CA VAL A 274 -16.42 -8.08 15.81
C VAL A 274 -17.95 -8.03 15.91
N LYS A 275 -18.63 -8.79 15.05
CA LYS A 275 -20.05 -9.08 15.23
C LYS A 275 -20.24 -10.05 16.40
N GLU A 276 -21.16 -9.72 17.32
CA GLU A 276 -21.42 -10.50 18.54
C GLU A 276 -21.82 -11.95 18.25
N GLU A 277 -22.76 -12.16 17.34
CA GLU A 277 -23.21 -13.49 16.88
C GLU A 277 -22.43 -14.00 15.65
N GLY A 278 -21.24 -13.45 15.40
CA GLY A 278 -20.41 -13.80 14.25
C GLY A 278 -19.43 -14.95 14.51
N PHE A 279 -19.03 -15.63 13.44
CA PHE A 279 -18.03 -16.71 13.49
C PHE A 279 -16.73 -16.29 14.19
N VAL A 280 -16.23 -15.07 13.94
CA VAL A 280 -14.96 -14.60 14.52
C VAL A 280 -15.04 -14.48 16.05
N ASN A 281 -16.14 -13.98 16.61
CA ASN A 281 -16.31 -13.89 18.06
C ASN A 281 -16.38 -15.29 18.71
N ILE A 282 -17.09 -16.22 18.05
CA ILE A 282 -17.16 -17.63 18.49
C ILE A 282 -15.77 -18.27 18.44
N LEU A 283 -15.05 -18.13 17.33
CA LEU A 283 -13.70 -18.67 17.15
C LEU A 283 -12.73 -18.16 18.22
N LEU A 284 -12.76 -16.85 18.49
CA LEU A 284 -11.97 -16.21 19.54
C LEU A 284 -12.41 -16.61 20.96
N SER A 285 -13.57 -17.24 21.14
CA SER A 285 -14.05 -17.74 22.44
C SER A 285 -13.77 -19.20 22.71
N THR A 286 -13.72 -20.00 21.65
CA THR A 286 -13.50 -21.45 21.75
C THR A 286 -12.01 -21.78 21.80
N ASN A 287 -11.17 -21.08 21.03
CA ASN A 287 -9.73 -21.35 20.93
C ASN A 287 -8.93 -20.53 21.96
N ASN A 288 -8.91 -20.99 23.22
CA ASN A 288 -8.29 -20.27 24.35
C ASN A 288 -6.84 -20.66 24.65
N GLU A 289 -6.27 -21.64 23.94
CA GLU A 289 -5.13 -22.35 24.51
C GLU A 289 -3.74 -21.78 24.17
N THR A 290 -3.46 -21.18 22.99
CA THR A 290 -2.13 -20.55 22.76
C THR A 290 -2.08 -19.45 21.67
N GLY A 291 -1.16 -18.49 21.86
CA GLY A 291 -0.64 -17.60 20.83
C GLY A 291 -1.56 -16.45 20.38
N LEU A 292 -1.74 -16.34 19.06
CA LEU A 292 -2.39 -15.24 18.35
C LEU A 292 -3.84 -14.98 18.81
N TYR A 293 -4.65 -16.04 18.93
CA TYR A 293 -6.08 -15.92 19.27
C TYR A 293 -6.31 -15.42 20.69
N ARG A 294 -5.46 -15.81 21.64
CA ARG A 294 -5.50 -15.27 23.02
C ARG A 294 -5.21 -13.78 23.03
N ALA A 295 -4.21 -13.34 22.28
CA ALA A 295 -3.85 -11.92 22.19
C ALA A 295 -4.98 -11.10 21.53
N LEU A 296 -5.57 -11.61 20.45
CA LEU A 296 -6.74 -10.97 19.80
C LEU A 296 -7.97 -10.93 20.72
N ARG A 297 -8.21 -11.98 21.51
CA ARG A 297 -9.29 -11.96 22.51
C ARG A 297 -9.03 -10.92 23.60
N ALA A 298 -7.80 -10.82 24.11
CA ALA A 298 -7.44 -9.78 25.07
C ALA A 298 -7.68 -8.37 24.51
N ARG A 299 -7.37 -8.14 23.22
CA ARG A 299 -7.68 -6.89 22.51
C ARG A 299 -9.18 -6.65 22.32
N LEU A 300 -9.94 -7.71 22.10
CA LEU A 300 -11.39 -7.63 22.00
C LEU A 300 -12.02 -7.27 23.35
N ASP A 301 -11.50 -7.85 24.43
CA ASP A 301 -12.00 -7.63 25.80
C ASP A 301 -11.56 -6.28 26.39
N SER A 302 -10.45 -5.69 25.92
CA SER A 302 -10.00 -4.37 26.36
C SER A 302 -10.94 -3.23 25.97
N PHE A 303 -11.76 -3.41 24.94
CA PHE A 303 -12.70 -2.40 24.47
C PHE A 303 -14.16 -2.85 24.68
N PRO A 304 -14.92 -2.25 25.61
CA PRO A 304 -16.29 -2.71 25.93
C PRO A 304 -17.28 -2.66 24.75
N LYS A 305 -17.09 -1.73 23.81
CA LYS A 305 -17.92 -1.59 22.60
C LYS A 305 -17.38 -2.39 21.40
N SER A 306 -16.50 -3.36 21.64
CA SER A 306 -15.89 -4.18 20.58
C SER A 306 -16.86 -5.13 19.89
N ARG A 307 -17.97 -5.48 20.55
CA ARG A 307 -18.97 -6.43 20.05
C ARG A 307 -20.21 -5.68 19.62
N CYS A 308 -20.58 -5.81 18.35
CA CYS A 308 -21.78 -5.19 17.81
C CYS A 308 -22.85 -6.22 17.44
N LYS A 309 -24.10 -5.89 17.75
CA LYS A 309 -25.28 -6.68 17.32
C LYS A 309 -25.54 -6.48 15.83
N VAL A 310 -25.55 -5.22 15.39
CA VAL A 310 -25.72 -4.84 14.00
C VAL A 310 -24.38 -4.38 13.45
N VAL A 311 -24.01 -4.88 12.27
CA VAL A 311 -22.73 -4.53 11.61
C VAL A 311 -22.59 -3.02 11.43
N SER A 312 -23.68 -2.30 11.12
CA SER A 312 -23.65 -0.84 10.96
C SER A 312 -23.14 -0.08 12.19
N ASP A 313 -23.37 -0.60 13.39
CA ASP A 313 -22.96 0.05 14.63
C ASP A 313 -21.43 0.01 14.73
N CYS A 314 -20.83 -1.15 14.43
CA CYS A 314 -19.38 -1.31 14.34
C CYS A 314 -18.78 -0.43 13.23
N ILE A 315 -19.38 -0.44 12.05
CA ILE A 315 -18.88 0.37 10.91
C ILE A 315 -18.93 1.87 11.24
N SER A 316 -19.92 2.33 12.00
CA SER A 316 -20.04 3.74 12.40
C SER A 316 -18.95 4.21 13.37
N LEU A 317 -18.31 3.27 14.09
CA LEU A 317 -17.18 3.56 14.97
C LEU A 317 -15.85 3.70 14.22
N ILE A 318 -15.80 3.30 12.94
CA ILE A 318 -14.60 3.38 12.10
C ILE A 318 -14.59 4.75 11.43
N THR A 319 -13.68 5.60 11.89
CA THR A 319 -13.42 6.94 11.36
C THR A 319 -11.91 7.14 11.17
N PRO A 320 -11.47 8.07 10.31
CA PRO A 320 -10.04 8.33 10.10
C PRO A 320 -9.29 8.73 11.38
N GLU A 321 -9.99 9.33 12.35
CA GLU A 321 -9.42 9.74 13.65
C GLU A 321 -9.40 8.59 14.66
N SER A 322 -10.23 7.56 14.47
CA SER A 322 -10.30 6.41 15.37
C SER A 322 -9.33 5.31 14.97
N THR A 323 -8.81 4.61 15.96
CA THR A 323 -7.96 3.42 15.80
C THR A 323 -8.77 2.11 15.81
N ASN A 324 -10.02 2.17 15.34
CA ASN A 324 -10.95 1.05 15.36
C ASN A 324 -10.87 0.24 14.06
N VAL A 325 -10.86 -1.09 14.18
CA VAL A 325 -10.71 -2.03 13.08
C VAL A 325 -11.80 -3.09 13.15
N TYR A 326 -12.56 -3.31 12.07
CA TYR A 326 -13.60 -4.33 12.03
C TYR A 326 -13.17 -5.56 11.21
N VAL A 327 -13.40 -6.76 11.73
CA VAL A 327 -13.06 -8.03 11.06
C VAL A 327 -14.31 -8.78 10.62
N ASP A 328 -14.35 -9.16 9.35
CA ASP A 328 -15.41 -9.98 8.76
C ASP A 328 -14.92 -10.65 7.47
N ALA A 329 -15.74 -11.52 6.86
CA ALA A 329 -15.40 -12.11 5.57
C ALA A 329 -15.31 -11.01 4.50
N ASN A 330 -14.34 -11.14 3.59
CA ASN A 330 -14.03 -10.14 2.57
C ASN A 330 -15.27 -9.74 1.75
N VAL A 331 -16.12 -10.71 1.41
CA VAL A 331 -17.37 -10.46 0.68
C VAL A 331 -18.29 -9.47 1.44
N TYR A 332 -18.46 -9.66 2.75
CA TYR A 332 -19.28 -8.77 3.59
C TYR A 332 -18.63 -7.39 3.75
N LEU A 333 -17.31 -7.33 3.92
CA LEU A 333 -16.59 -6.06 4.03
C LEU A 333 -16.69 -5.23 2.74
N LYS A 334 -16.56 -5.86 1.57
CA LYS A 334 -16.78 -5.19 0.28
C LYS A 334 -18.20 -4.65 0.14
N ASP A 335 -19.19 -5.36 0.66
CA ASP A 335 -20.58 -4.89 0.66
C ASP A 335 -20.77 -3.65 1.54
N GLU A 336 -20.13 -3.58 2.70
CA GLU A 336 -20.15 -2.36 3.52
C GLU A 336 -19.42 -1.19 2.85
N ILE A 337 -18.31 -1.43 2.14
CA ILE A 337 -17.65 -0.39 1.32
C ILE A 337 -18.59 0.10 0.21
N ARG A 338 -19.22 -0.80 -0.55
CA ARG A 338 -20.19 -0.46 -1.62
C ARG A 338 -21.36 0.34 -1.07
N LYS A 339 -21.89 -0.07 0.09
CA LYS A 339 -23.02 0.58 0.77
C LYS A 339 -22.65 1.95 1.31
N ASN A 340 -21.46 2.12 1.88
CA ASN A 340 -20.95 3.42 2.30
C ASN A 340 -20.80 4.35 1.09
N PHE A 341 -20.15 3.88 0.03
CA PHE A 341 -19.97 4.64 -1.20
C PHE A 341 -21.30 5.09 -1.83
N ARG A 342 -22.32 4.23 -1.83
CA ARG A 342 -23.68 4.60 -2.31
C ARG A 342 -24.32 5.72 -1.48
N LYS A 343 -23.98 5.85 -0.20
CA LYS A 343 -24.52 6.88 0.70
C LYS A 343 -23.72 8.18 0.62
N THR A 344 -22.40 8.11 0.60
CA THR A 344 -21.50 9.29 0.71
C THR A 344 -21.00 9.78 -0.65
N GLY A 345 -20.92 8.91 -1.66
CA GLY A 345 -20.22 9.17 -2.91
C GLY A 345 -18.69 9.12 -2.82
N THR A 346 -18.13 8.80 -1.64
CA THR A 346 -16.69 8.73 -1.36
C THR A 346 -16.29 7.37 -0.79
N CYS A 347 -15.05 6.95 -1.03
CA CYS A 347 -14.51 5.68 -0.53
C CYS A 347 -13.79 5.92 0.80
N ASN A 348 -14.53 5.91 1.91
CA ASN A 348 -13.96 6.21 3.23
C ASN A 348 -13.33 4.99 3.91
N PHE A 349 -13.52 3.80 3.35
CA PHE A 349 -13.05 2.54 3.91
C PHE A 349 -12.21 1.77 2.90
N GLU A 350 -11.18 1.09 3.41
CA GLU A 350 -10.34 0.17 2.66
C GLU A 350 -10.10 -1.13 3.44
N LEU A 351 -9.63 -2.15 2.75
CA LEU A 351 -9.27 -3.43 3.35
C LEU A 351 -7.77 -3.43 3.67
N ALA A 352 -7.40 -3.94 4.83
CA ALA A 352 -6.01 -4.20 5.16
C ALA A 352 -5.37 -5.15 4.13
N LYS A 353 -4.05 -4.99 3.93
CA LYS A 353 -3.31 -5.70 2.88
C LYS A 353 -3.24 -7.20 3.14
N GLU A 354 -3.00 -7.61 4.38
CA GLU A 354 -2.90 -9.01 4.76
C GLU A 354 -4.27 -9.64 5.04
N LYS A 355 -4.43 -10.88 4.59
CA LYS A 355 -5.61 -11.70 4.83
C LYS A 355 -5.45 -12.41 6.17
N PHE A 356 -6.49 -12.50 6.98
CA PHE A 356 -6.41 -13.09 8.31
C PHE A 356 -6.58 -14.61 8.29
N ILE A 357 -7.79 -15.09 8.01
CA ILE A 357 -8.15 -16.51 8.07
C ILE A 357 -8.85 -16.90 6.77
N GLY A 358 -8.40 -17.98 6.12
CA GLY A 358 -9.13 -18.57 5.00
C GLY A 358 -10.49 -19.09 5.49
N ALA A 359 -11.56 -18.69 4.82
CA ALA A 359 -12.92 -19.03 5.19
C ALA A 359 -13.63 -19.62 3.98
N THR A 360 -14.42 -20.64 4.19
CA THR A 360 -15.25 -21.21 3.13
C THR A 360 -16.69 -21.23 3.61
N ALA A 361 -17.62 -21.11 2.68
CA ALA A 361 -19.04 -21.19 2.99
C ALA A 361 -19.67 -22.38 2.27
N SER A 362 -20.37 -23.21 3.03
CA SER A 362 -21.11 -24.38 2.56
C SER A 362 -22.60 -24.19 2.80
N LEU A 363 -23.43 -24.90 2.03
CA LEU A 363 -24.85 -25.05 2.32
C LEU A 363 -25.01 -26.15 3.38
N ALA A 364 -26.06 -26.05 4.20
CA ALA A 364 -26.33 -27.03 5.25
C ALA A 364 -27.61 -27.81 4.98
N LEU A 365 -27.56 -29.12 5.24
CA LEU A 365 -28.68 -30.05 5.16
C LEU A 365 -28.83 -30.81 6.48
N SER A 366 -30.00 -31.44 6.66
CA SER A 366 -30.21 -32.37 7.78
C SER A 366 -29.13 -33.46 7.81
N LYS A 367 -28.74 -33.91 9.00
CA LYS A 367 -27.74 -34.96 9.16
C LYS A 367 -28.13 -36.24 8.41
N ASN A 368 -27.16 -36.86 7.74
CA ASN A 368 -27.33 -38.04 6.89
C ASN A 368 -28.33 -37.83 5.73
N SER A 369 -28.34 -36.62 5.14
CA SER A 369 -29.23 -36.32 4.02
C SER A 369 -28.78 -37.07 2.76
N PRO A 370 -29.70 -37.73 2.02
CA PRO A 370 -29.37 -38.38 0.75
C PRO A 370 -29.03 -37.37 -0.35
N TYR A 371 -29.30 -36.08 -0.14
CA TYR A 371 -29.14 -35.02 -1.14
C TYR A 371 -27.77 -34.33 -1.08
N THR A 372 -27.03 -34.45 0.04
CA THR A 372 -25.79 -33.70 0.28
C THR A 372 -24.76 -33.92 -0.83
N GLN A 373 -24.55 -35.17 -1.24
CA GLN A 373 -23.56 -35.51 -2.27
C GLN A 373 -23.97 -34.97 -3.65
N THR A 374 -25.25 -35.12 -4.01
CA THR A 374 -25.77 -34.65 -5.31
C THR A 374 -25.73 -33.12 -5.43
N ILE A 375 -26.10 -32.40 -4.36
CA ILE A 375 -25.97 -30.93 -4.33
C ILE A 375 -24.51 -30.51 -4.38
N SER A 376 -23.62 -31.21 -3.67
CA SER A 376 -22.18 -30.94 -3.70
C SER A 376 -21.60 -31.10 -5.10
N GLN A 377 -22.04 -32.11 -5.86
CA GLN A 377 -21.66 -32.27 -7.28
C GLN A 377 -22.14 -31.10 -8.14
N GLY A 378 -23.40 -30.67 -7.97
CA GLY A 378 -23.92 -29.49 -8.68
C GLY A 378 -23.17 -28.19 -8.37
N ILE A 379 -22.74 -28.01 -7.11
CA ILE A 379 -21.89 -26.88 -6.70
C ILE A 379 -20.51 -26.97 -7.34
N LEU A 380 -19.92 -28.17 -7.38
CA LEU A 380 -18.61 -28.39 -7.99
C LEU A 380 -18.64 -28.07 -9.49
N GLU A 381 -19.67 -28.51 -10.22
CA GLU A 381 -19.87 -28.16 -11.62
C GLU A 381 -19.96 -26.64 -11.81
N LEU A 382 -20.74 -25.96 -10.96
CA LEU A 382 -20.89 -24.50 -11.01
C LEU A 382 -19.55 -23.78 -10.80
N GLN A 383 -18.71 -24.28 -9.90
CA GLN A 383 -17.37 -23.76 -9.66
C GLN A 383 -16.42 -24.01 -10.82
N GLN A 384 -16.45 -25.21 -11.41
CA GLN A 384 -15.60 -25.56 -12.56
C GLN A 384 -15.88 -24.67 -13.79
N ILE A 385 -17.14 -24.23 -13.96
CA ILE A 385 -17.54 -23.32 -15.05
C ILE A 385 -17.16 -21.86 -14.73
N GLY A 386 -16.82 -21.54 -13.46
CA GLY A 386 -16.44 -20.19 -13.04
C GLY A 386 -17.62 -19.22 -12.92
N LEU A 387 -18.85 -19.73 -12.86
CA LEU A 387 -20.06 -18.89 -12.79
C LEU A 387 -20.18 -18.13 -11.47
N VAL A 388 -19.69 -18.69 -10.37
CA VAL A 388 -19.71 -18.05 -9.04
C VAL A 388 -18.95 -16.73 -9.06
N ASP A 389 -17.70 -16.75 -9.57
CA ASP A 389 -16.86 -15.55 -9.68
C ASP A 389 -17.43 -14.55 -10.69
N HIS A 390 -17.96 -15.05 -11.81
CA HIS A 390 -18.60 -14.21 -12.81
C HIS A 390 -19.80 -13.45 -12.23
N TRP A 391 -20.68 -14.13 -11.50
CA TRP A 391 -21.84 -13.52 -10.86
C TRP A 391 -21.45 -12.50 -9.79
N ASP A 392 -20.38 -12.74 -9.03
CA ASP A 392 -19.88 -11.74 -8.08
C ASP A 392 -19.52 -10.43 -8.78
N SER A 393 -18.69 -10.51 -9.82
CA SER A 393 -18.24 -9.36 -10.60
C SER A 393 -19.39 -8.68 -11.37
N TRP A 394 -20.27 -9.47 -11.98
CA TRP A 394 -21.38 -8.99 -12.81
C TRP A 394 -22.45 -8.27 -11.98
N PHE A 395 -22.86 -8.85 -10.86
CA PHE A 395 -23.95 -8.29 -10.06
C PHE A 395 -23.50 -7.25 -9.04
N ARG A 396 -22.25 -7.29 -8.58
CA ARG A 396 -21.72 -6.37 -7.56
C ARG A 396 -20.34 -5.82 -7.96
N PRO A 397 -20.27 -5.10 -9.09
CA PRO A 397 -19.03 -4.42 -9.46
C PRO A 397 -18.64 -3.45 -8.35
N MET A 398 -17.39 -3.53 -7.91
CA MET A 398 -16.84 -2.57 -6.96
C MET A 398 -16.73 -1.20 -7.64
N PRO A 399 -17.09 -0.09 -6.95
CA PRO A 399 -16.87 1.25 -7.49
C PRO A 399 -15.41 1.42 -7.89
N PRO A 400 -15.12 1.95 -9.10
CA PRO A 400 -13.75 2.04 -9.59
C PRO A 400 -12.87 2.94 -8.73
N GLN A 401 -13.46 3.87 -7.97
CA GLN A 401 -12.72 4.72 -7.04
C GLN A 401 -12.28 3.98 -5.77
N CYS A 402 -12.98 2.90 -5.38
CA CYS A 402 -12.70 2.15 -4.15
C CYS A 402 -11.84 0.91 -4.40
N ASN A 403 -11.37 0.70 -5.62
CA ASN A 403 -10.68 -0.55 -6.01
C ASN A 403 -9.22 -0.63 -5.55
N GLY A 404 -8.73 0.32 -4.73
CA GLY A 404 -7.32 0.39 -4.26
C GLY A 404 -6.26 0.46 -5.38
N LYS A 405 -6.69 0.43 -6.64
CA LYS A 405 -5.87 0.45 -7.84
C LYS A 405 -6.29 1.67 -8.65
N PRO A 406 -5.46 2.72 -8.72
CA PRO A 406 -5.70 3.76 -9.72
C PRO A 406 -5.75 3.07 -11.08
N ARG A 407 -6.84 3.29 -11.84
CA ARG A 407 -7.07 2.67 -13.15
C ARG A 407 -5.82 2.76 -14.02
N SER A 408 -5.24 1.62 -14.36
CA SER A 408 -4.33 1.45 -15.51
C SER A 408 -5.14 1.33 -16.82
N GLY A 409 -6.16 2.18 -17.00
CA GLY A 409 -7.05 2.11 -18.16
C GLY A 409 -7.59 3.49 -18.51
N ASN A 410 -6.96 4.11 -19.51
CA ASN A 410 -7.46 5.13 -20.44
C ASN A 410 -8.54 6.13 -19.97
N LYS A 411 -8.49 6.59 -18.72
CA LYS A 411 -9.11 7.86 -18.33
C LYS A 411 -8.02 8.75 -17.77
N LYS A 412 -7.81 9.89 -18.44
CA LYS A 412 -6.84 10.94 -18.12
C LYS A 412 -6.67 11.00 -16.60
N LYS A 413 -5.50 10.61 -16.08
CA LYS A 413 -5.14 10.86 -14.68
C LYS A 413 -5.34 12.36 -14.49
N LYS A 414 -6.41 12.75 -13.78
CA LYS A 414 -6.56 14.13 -13.35
C LYS A 414 -5.35 14.34 -12.45
N GLN A 415 -4.35 15.08 -12.94
CA GLN A 415 -3.20 15.43 -12.13
C GLN A 415 -3.77 16.18 -10.93
N LEU A 416 -3.66 15.59 -9.73
CA LEU A 416 -4.08 16.30 -8.54
C LEU A 416 -3.21 17.56 -8.41
N PRO A 417 -3.79 18.72 -8.10
CA PRO A 417 -3.00 19.91 -7.84
C PRO A 417 -2.06 19.63 -6.66
N LEU A 418 -0.81 20.08 -6.77
CA LEU A 418 0.13 19.96 -5.66
C LEU A 418 -0.36 20.82 -4.49
N SER A 419 -0.49 20.20 -3.32
CA SER A 419 -0.85 20.89 -2.07
C SER A 419 0.40 21.37 -1.34
N LEU A 420 0.26 22.40 -0.50
CA LEU A 420 1.33 22.88 0.39
C LEU A 420 1.86 21.76 1.30
N LYS A 421 0.99 20.81 1.69
CA LYS A 421 1.38 19.62 2.46
C LYS A 421 2.49 18.82 1.77
N ASN A 422 2.50 18.76 0.44
CA ASN A 422 3.48 18.00 -0.33
C ASN A 422 4.85 18.69 -0.41
N LEU A 423 4.89 20.01 -0.20
CA LEU A 423 6.11 20.82 -0.28
C LEU A 423 6.64 21.26 1.10
N SER A 424 6.00 20.81 2.18
CA SER A 424 6.37 21.18 3.55
C SER A 424 7.84 20.91 3.88
N GLY A 425 8.39 19.78 3.42
CA GLY A 425 9.81 19.46 3.62
C GLY A 425 10.76 20.44 2.94
N THR A 426 10.43 20.89 1.73
CA THR A 426 11.23 21.86 0.97
C THR A 426 11.27 23.22 1.66
N PHE A 427 10.13 23.70 2.16
CA PHE A 427 10.08 24.95 2.94
C PHE A 427 10.90 24.87 4.23
N LEU A 428 10.86 23.73 4.92
CA LEU A 428 11.64 23.52 6.14
C LEU A 428 13.15 23.57 5.88
N VAL A 429 13.63 22.95 4.80
CA VAL A 429 15.05 23.02 4.39
C VAL A 429 15.47 24.45 4.05
N LEU A 430 14.61 25.20 3.34
CA LEU A 430 14.87 26.60 3.01
C LEU A 430 15.02 27.46 4.26
N LEU A 431 14.08 27.34 5.21
CA LEU A 431 14.12 28.09 6.48
C LEU A 431 15.36 27.74 7.30
N ALA A 432 15.74 26.46 7.37
CA ALA A 432 16.96 26.03 8.03
C ALA A 432 18.21 26.63 7.38
N GLY A 433 18.28 26.67 6.04
CA GLY A 433 19.39 27.28 5.30
C GLY A 433 19.51 28.79 5.52
N LEU A 434 18.39 29.51 5.49
CA LEU A 434 18.35 30.95 5.79
C LEU A 434 18.76 31.24 7.24
N GLY A 435 18.30 30.41 8.18
CA GLY A 435 18.68 30.50 9.59
C GLY A 435 20.18 30.31 9.80
N LEU A 436 20.78 29.26 9.21
CA LEU A 436 22.22 29.02 9.28
C LEU A 436 23.04 30.16 8.66
N SER A 437 22.59 30.70 7.52
CA SER A 437 23.22 31.85 6.88
C SER A 437 23.20 33.10 7.77
N LEU A 438 22.05 33.38 8.40
CA LEU A 438 21.91 34.51 9.33
C LEU A 438 22.82 34.33 10.55
N VAL A 439 22.90 33.13 11.13
CA VAL A 439 23.79 32.83 12.26
C VAL A 439 25.25 33.03 11.87
N ALA A 440 25.68 32.52 10.71
CA ALA A 440 27.04 32.73 10.22
C ALA A 440 27.36 34.22 10.05
N PHE A 441 26.45 35.00 9.46
CA PHE A 441 26.60 36.44 9.32
C PHE A 441 26.70 37.17 10.67
N LEU A 442 25.89 36.78 11.66
CA LEU A 442 25.96 37.36 13.01
C LEU A 442 27.29 37.02 13.70
N VAL A 443 27.76 35.78 13.58
CA VAL A 443 29.05 35.34 14.12
C VAL A 443 30.21 36.10 13.47
N GLU A 444 30.22 36.24 12.16
CA GLU A 444 31.24 37.04 11.44
C GLU A 444 31.22 38.50 11.89
N ASN A 445 30.03 39.09 12.07
CA ASN A 445 29.92 40.46 12.57
C ASN A 445 30.51 40.57 13.99
N ILE A 446 30.18 39.66 14.90
CA ILE A 446 30.70 39.64 16.27
C ILE A 446 32.24 39.51 16.28
N ILE A 447 32.80 38.62 15.45
CA ILE A 447 34.26 38.44 15.33
C ILE A 447 34.92 39.69 14.69
N SER A 448 34.25 40.36 13.76
CA SER A 448 34.80 41.53 13.07
C SER A 448 34.82 42.81 13.92
N ILE A 449 33.99 42.92 14.96
CA ILE A 449 33.89 44.11 15.83
C ILE A 449 35.24 44.42 16.53
N PRO A 450 35.92 43.46 17.20
CA PRO A 450 37.25 43.66 17.76
C PRO A 450 38.32 44.09 16.73
N GLU A 451 38.29 43.51 15.52
CA GLU A 451 39.26 43.81 14.46
C GLU A 451 39.06 45.22 13.88
N ARG A 452 37.80 45.65 13.75
CA ARG A 452 37.46 47.01 13.30
C ARG A 452 37.96 48.07 14.28
N GLY A 453 37.86 47.80 15.58
CA GLY A 453 38.41 48.65 16.64
C GLY A 453 39.95 48.75 16.62
N ARG A 454 40.66 47.66 16.28
CA ARG A 454 42.12 47.66 16.11
C ARG A 454 42.58 48.42 14.86
N ARG A 455 41.90 48.27 13.71
CA ARG A 455 42.22 49.02 12.49
C ARG A 455 41.98 50.53 12.64
N PHE A 456 40.92 50.93 13.34
CA PHE A 456 40.68 52.35 13.64
C PHE A 456 41.76 52.97 14.54
N ARG A 457 42.34 52.21 15.48
CA ARG A 457 43.52 52.66 16.24
C ARG A 457 44.78 52.72 15.37
N ALA A 458 45.02 51.73 14.51
CA ALA A 458 46.20 51.69 13.65
C ALA A 458 46.26 52.84 12.63
N ASN A 459 45.13 53.18 11.99
CA ASN A 459 45.07 54.32 11.05
C ASN A 459 45.22 55.69 11.72
N LYS A 460 45.05 55.79 13.05
CA LYS A 460 45.25 57.05 13.79
C LYS A 460 46.73 57.33 14.09
N PHE A 461 47.62 56.36 13.87
CA PHE A 461 49.06 56.44 14.17
C PHE A 461 49.96 56.53 12.92
N GLN A 462 49.40 56.77 11.74
CA GLN A 462 50.18 56.94 10.50
C GLN A 462 50.49 58.44 10.31
N PRO A 463 51.76 58.89 10.45
CA PRO A 463 52.12 60.30 10.28
C PRO A 463 52.06 60.71 8.80
N GLU A 464 51.59 61.94 8.53
CA GLU A 464 51.68 62.58 7.21
C GLU A 464 53.14 62.64 6.73
N PRO A 465 53.42 62.47 5.42
CA PRO A 465 54.75 62.71 4.88
C PRO A 465 55.06 64.22 4.95
N ASN A 466 56.02 64.59 5.79
CA ASN A 466 56.56 65.94 5.86
C ASN A 466 57.16 66.36 4.50
N ASN A 467 56.47 67.26 3.81
CA ASN A 467 57.07 68.08 2.76
C ASN A 467 57.94 69.15 3.43
N LEU A 468 59.23 68.86 3.61
CA LEU A 468 60.23 69.89 3.94
C LEU A 468 60.65 70.58 2.63
N ILE A 469 60.14 71.80 2.45
CA ILE A 469 60.60 72.77 1.46
C ILE A 469 61.91 73.34 2.00
N GLU A 470 63.00 73.08 1.27
CA GLU A 470 64.31 73.68 1.48
C GLU A 470 64.26 75.15 1.02
N LYS A 471 64.44 76.08 1.97
CA LYS A 471 64.79 77.49 1.73
C LYS A 471 66.01 77.79 2.58
N GLU A 472 67.18 77.74 1.98
CA GLU A 472 68.11 78.86 1.78
C GLU A 472 69.24 78.46 0.84
#